data_AF-A0A8H3IZ03-F1
#
_entry.id   AF-A0A8H3IZ03-F1
#
_cell.length_a   1.000
_cell.length_b   1.000
_cell.length_c   1.000
_cell.angle_alpha   90.00
_cell.angle_beta   90.00
_cell.angle_gamma   90.00
#
_symmetry.space_group_name_H-M   'P 1'
#
loop_
_entity.id
_entity.type
_entity.pdbx_description
1 polymer ?
#
loop_
_entity_poly.entity_id
_entity_poly.type
_entity_poly.pdbx_seq_one_letter_code
_entity_poly.pdbx_strand_id
1 'polypeptide(L)'
;MHMCPSIVAFCSAEQVRTLLQVLITGKISQAVVVAAAAYRTEAEFRERTGMTKTKLIIDELHTNTHVHVGWLEGGTAILAFRGTQTAQDGLQDVKIVRQSIDHLQKMFPGTQAHSGMSPKLASPRF
;
A
#
# COMPACT_ATOMS: atom_id res chain seq x y z
N MET A 1 -20.17 30.74 -47.91
CA MET A 1 -19.19 30.49 -46.84
C MET A 1 -19.89 29.74 -45.72
N HIS A 2 -19.69 28.42 -45.63
CA HIS A 2 -20.21 27.60 -44.54
C HIS A 2 -19.30 27.73 -43.33
N MET A 3 -19.84 28.23 -42.20
CA MET A 3 -19.18 28.12 -40.91
C MET A 3 -19.37 26.71 -40.36
N CYS A 4 -18.26 26.06 -40.04
CA CYS A 4 -18.23 24.79 -39.33
C CYS A 4 -18.18 25.11 -37.82
N PRO A 5 -19.21 24.81 -37.02
CA PRO A 5 -19.13 24.99 -35.58
C PRO A 5 -18.28 23.85 -35.01
N SER A 6 -17.13 24.21 -34.45
CA SER A 6 -16.25 23.32 -33.73
C SER A 6 -17.01 22.65 -32.58
N ILE A 7 -17.11 21.32 -32.62
CA ILE A 7 -17.66 20.51 -31.53
C ILE A 7 -16.66 20.57 -30.37
N VAL A 8 -16.82 21.54 -29.48
CA VAL A 8 -16.26 21.44 -28.13
C VAL A 8 -17.25 20.59 -27.34
N ALA A 9 -16.99 19.29 -27.26
CA ALA A 9 -17.75 18.40 -26.39
C ALA A 9 -17.47 18.78 -24.94
N PHE A 10 -18.30 19.67 -24.38
CA PHE A 10 -18.32 19.91 -22.94
C PHE A 10 -18.79 18.63 -22.26
N CYS A 11 -17.88 17.91 -21.59
CA CYS A 11 -18.27 16.84 -20.68
C CYS A 11 -19.19 17.46 -19.62
N SER A 12 -20.37 16.88 -19.44
CA SER A 12 -21.29 17.34 -18.39
C SER A 12 -20.65 17.12 -17.02
N ALA A 13 -21.04 17.93 -16.03
CA ALA A 13 -20.56 17.75 -14.65
C ALA A 13 -20.83 16.32 -14.12
N GLU A 14 -21.90 15.69 -14.60
CA GLU A 14 -22.24 14.30 -14.31
C GLU A 14 -21.23 13.32 -14.92
N GLN A 15 -20.85 13.49 -16.19
CA GLN A 15 -19.84 12.64 -16.84
C GLN A 15 -18.48 12.74 -16.13
N VAL A 16 -18.07 13.94 -15.71
CA VAL A 16 -16.83 14.14 -14.94
C VAL A 16 -16.91 13.44 -13.58
N ARG A 17 -18.05 13.55 -12.87
CA ARG A 17 -18.25 12.87 -11.60
C ARG A 17 -18.21 11.34 -11.73
N THR A 18 -18.87 10.80 -12.75
CA THR A 18 -18.84 9.36 -13.03
C THR A 18 -17.43 8.88 -13.35
N LEU A 19 -16.68 9.62 -14.17
CA LEU A 19 -15.28 9.31 -14.45
C LEU A 19 -14.43 9.31 -13.17
N LEU A 20 -14.58 10.31 -12.30
CA LEU A 20 -13.88 10.36 -11.02
C LEU A 20 -14.21 9.14 -10.14
N GLN A 21 -15.47 8.73 -10.06
CA GLN A 21 -15.88 7.55 -9.30
C GLN A 21 -15.25 6.27 -9.84
N VAL A 22 -15.21 6.10 -11.17
CA VAL A 22 -14.57 4.94 -11.82
C VAL A 22 -13.07 4.94 -11.54
N LEU A 23 -12.39 6.08 -11.64
CA LEU A 23 -10.96 6.20 -11.36
C LEU A 23 -10.62 5.92 -9.89
N ILE A 24 -11.43 6.43 -8.95
CA ILE A 24 -11.26 6.17 -7.52
C ILE A 24 -11.44 4.68 -7.24
N THR A 25 -12.53 4.09 -7.74
CA THR A 25 -12.80 2.65 -7.58
C THR A 25 -11.68 1.81 -8.19
N GLY A 26 -11.20 2.17 -9.37
CA GLY A 26 -10.06 1.51 -10.02
C GLY A 26 -8.79 1.54 -9.17
N LYS A 27 -8.46 2.68 -8.56
CA LYS A 27 -7.30 2.80 -7.66
C LYS A 27 -7.44 1.96 -6.40
N ILE A 28 -8.63 1.93 -5.79
CA ILE A 28 -8.91 1.10 -4.61
C ILE A 28 -8.77 -0.38 -4.98
N SER A 29 -9.37 -0.81 -6.10
CA SER A 29 -9.25 -2.18 -6.59
C SER A 29 -7.80 -2.58 -6.86
N GLN A 30 -7.00 -1.68 -7.43
CA GLN A 30 -5.56 -1.93 -7.64
C GLN A 30 -4.82 -2.10 -6.30
N ALA A 31 -5.11 -1.26 -5.30
CA ALA A 31 -4.51 -1.39 -3.97
C ALA A 31 -4.87 -2.74 -3.30
N VAL A 32 -6.12 -3.20 -3.47
CA VAL A 32 -6.58 -4.51 -2.98
C VAL A 32 -5.83 -5.66 -3.68
N VAL A 33 -5.66 -5.59 -5.01
CA VAL A 33 -4.89 -6.59 -5.75
C VAL A 33 -3.44 -6.66 -5.27
N VAL A 34 -2.80 -5.51 -5.07
CA VAL A 34 -1.44 -5.42 -4.54
C VAL A 34 -1.33 -6.01 -3.14
N ALA A 35 -2.26 -5.67 -2.24
CA ALA A 35 -2.29 -6.19 -0.88
C ALA A 35 -2.50 -7.72 -0.85
N ALA A 36 -3.40 -8.24 -1.69
CA ALA A 36 -3.64 -9.68 -1.80
C ALA A 36 -2.44 -10.42 -2.40
N ALA A 37 -1.74 -9.81 -3.36
CA ALA A 37 -0.54 -10.37 -3.97
C ALA A 37 0.63 -10.47 -2.98
N ALA A 38 0.66 -9.66 -1.91
CA ALA A 38 1.74 -9.68 -0.92
C ALA A 38 1.91 -11.03 -0.19
N TYR A 39 0.89 -11.90 -0.22
CA TYR A 39 0.94 -13.26 0.31
C TYR A 39 1.60 -14.28 -0.63
N ARG A 40 2.01 -13.85 -1.82
CA ARG A 40 2.53 -14.72 -2.88
C ARG A 40 4.03 -14.59 -3.03
N THR A 41 4.61 -15.49 -3.83
CA THR A 41 6.02 -15.40 -4.23
C THR A 41 6.28 -14.13 -5.04
N GLU A 42 7.55 -13.71 -5.19
CA GLU A 42 7.89 -12.52 -5.97
C GLU A 42 7.44 -12.62 -7.44
N ALA A 43 7.58 -13.80 -8.05
CA ALA A 43 7.15 -14.03 -9.42
C ALA A 43 5.62 -13.86 -9.59
N GLU A 44 4.84 -14.46 -8.69
CA GLU A 44 3.39 -14.32 -8.68
C GLU A 44 2.95 -12.88 -8.33
N PHE A 45 3.69 -12.17 -7.47
CA PHE A 45 3.43 -10.77 -7.15
C PHE A 45 3.55 -9.91 -8.40
N ARG A 46 4.64 -10.08 -9.17
CA ARG A 46 4.87 -9.41 -10.45
C ARG A 46 3.76 -9.70 -11.45
N GLU A 47 3.41 -10.98 -11.63
CA GLU A 47 2.36 -11.41 -12.55
C GLU A 47 1.00 -10.77 -12.22
N ARG A 48 0.59 -10.81 -10.94
CA ARG A 48 -0.74 -10.34 -10.51
C ARG A 48 -0.87 -8.83 -10.48
N THR A 49 0.20 -8.11 -10.18
CA THR A 49 0.18 -6.65 -10.07
C THR A 49 0.54 -5.94 -11.38
N GLY A 50 1.15 -6.66 -12.33
CA GLY A 50 1.70 -6.09 -13.55
C GLY A 50 2.97 -5.24 -13.34
N MET A 51 3.49 -5.17 -12.10
CA MET A 51 4.71 -4.39 -11.80
C MET A 51 5.94 -5.15 -12.26
N THR A 52 6.62 -4.67 -13.29
CA THR A 52 7.77 -5.36 -13.90
C THR A 52 9.04 -5.29 -13.05
N LYS A 53 9.19 -4.25 -12.22
CA LYS A 53 10.28 -4.08 -11.28
C LYS A 53 9.76 -4.34 -9.87
N THR A 54 10.19 -5.45 -9.29
CA THR A 54 9.79 -5.88 -7.94
C THR A 54 11.01 -6.35 -7.17
N LYS A 55 10.90 -6.35 -5.84
CA LYS A 55 11.85 -7.00 -4.93
C LYS A 55 11.12 -7.46 -3.68
N LEU A 56 11.30 -8.72 -3.30
CA LEU A 56 10.87 -9.21 -1.99
C LEU A 56 11.95 -8.94 -0.93
N ILE A 57 11.54 -8.36 0.20
CA ILE A 57 12.35 -8.16 1.40
C ILE A 57 11.71 -8.97 2.52
N ILE A 58 12.52 -9.78 3.21
CA ILE A 58 12.07 -10.66 4.30
C ILE A 58 12.86 -10.31 5.56
N ASP A 59 12.17 -10.00 6.65
CA ASP A 59 12.74 -9.95 8.01
C ASP A 59 12.32 -11.21 8.77
N GLU A 60 13.13 -12.26 8.66
CA GLU A 60 12.90 -13.54 9.36
C GLU A 60 13.26 -13.47 10.85
N LEU A 61 14.07 -12.49 11.26
CA LEU A 61 14.72 -12.48 12.57
C LEU A 61 13.85 -11.90 13.69
N HIS A 62 12.97 -10.93 13.39
CA HIS A 62 12.26 -10.19 14.43
C HIS A 62 10.74 -10.38 14.39
N THR A 63 10.16 -10.36 13.20
CA THR A 63 8.70 -10.31 13.03
C THR A 63 8.17 -11.17 11.88
N ASN A 64 9.03 -11.94 11.20
CA ASN A 64 8.66 -12.71 9.99
C ASN A 64 7.89 -11.84 8.98
N THR A 65 8.34 -10.59 8.81
CA THR A 65 7.65 -9.61 7.98
C THR A 65 8.13 -9.72 6.54
N HIS A 66 7.19 -9.87 5.62
CA HIS A 66 7.45 -9.98 4.18
C HIS A 66 6.91 -8.73 3.52
N VAL A 67 7.78 -8.04 2.78
CA VAL A 67 7.45 -6.80 2.08
C VAL A 67 7.85 -6.92 0.62
N HIS A 68 6.88 -6.78 -0.27
CA HIS A 68 7.16 -6.59 -1.68
C HIS A 68 7.30 -5.09 -1.97
N VAL A 69 8.39 -4.72 -2.62
CA VAL A 69 8.61 -3.37 -3.15
C VAL A 69 8.47 -3.43 -4.66
N GLY A 70 7.52 -2.67 -5.20
CA GLY A 70 7.29 -2.56 -6.64
C GLY A 70 7.32 -1.10 -7.12
N TRP A 71 7.54 -0.89 -8.41
CA TRP A 71 7.53 0.45 -9.01
C TRP A 71 6.48 0.55 -10.11
N LEU A 72 5.68 1.62 -10.05
CA LEU A 72 4.84 2.04 -11.16
C LEU A 72 5.66 2.81 -12.20
N GLU A 73 5.17 2.88 -13.43
CA GLU A 73 5.85 3.57 -14.54
C GLU A 73 6.14 5.05 -14.28
N GLY A 74 5.37 5.70 -13.39
CA GLY A 74 5.61 7.07 -12.92
C GLY A 74 6.67 7.22 -11.82
N GLY A 75 7.42 6.16 -11.49
CA GLY A 75 8.46 6.17 -10.47
C GLY A 75 7.95 6.08 -9.02
N THR A 76 6.64 5.95 -8.82
CA THR A 76 6.06 5.74 -7.48
C THR A 76 6.41 4.34 -6.98
N ALA A 77 7.09 4.29 -5.84
CA ALA A 77 7.36 3.04 -5.13
C ALA A 77 6.10 2.62 -4.34
N ILE A 78 5.76 1.34 -4.44
CA ILE A 78 4.66 0.70 -3.72
C ILE A 78 5.27 -0.32 -2.76
N LEU A 79 4.95 -0.20 -1.48
CA LEU A 79 5.35 -1.14 -0.44
C LEU A 79 4.12 -1.93 -0.01
N ALA A 80 4.13 -3.24 -0.27
CA ALA A 80 3.05 -4.14 0.05
C ALA A 80 3.50 -5.09 1.17
N PHE A 81 2.96 -4.85 2.36
CA PHE A 81 3.22 -5.68 3.53
C PHE A 81 2.27 -6.87 3.53
N ARG A 82 2.82 -8.08 3.69
CA ARG A 82 2.02 -9.27 3.94
C ARG A 82 1.43 -9.18 5.35
N GLY A 83 0.14 -9.44 5.49
CA GLY A 83 -0.48 -9.68 6.79
C GLY A 83 -0.17 -11.09 7.32
N THR A 84 -0.94 -11.52 8.32
CA THR A 84 -0.76 -12.78 9.03
C THR A 84 -0.96 -13.99 8.13
N GLN A 85 0.05 -14.85 8.01
CA GLN A 85 -0.02 -16.11 7.28
C GLN A 85 0.36 -17.31 8.16
N THR A 86 1.11 -17.08 9.23
CA THR A 86 1.61 -18.12 10.14
C THR A 86 1.12 -17.91 11.58
N ALA A 87 1.15 -18.97 12.39
CA ALA A 87 0.81 -18.88 13.82
C ALA A 87 1.72 -17.90 14.58
N GLN A 88 2.97 -17.72 14.15
CA GLN A 88 3.90 -16.75 14.71
C GLN A 88 3.48 -15.30 14.44
N ASP A 89 2.93 -15.03 13.25
CA ASP A 89 2.36 -13.72 12.92
C ASP A 89 1.13 -13.43 13.81
N GLY A 90 0.29 -14.45 14.04
CA GLY A 90 -0.92 -14.33 14.87
C GLY A 90 -0.62 -14.03 16.34
N LEU A 91 0.55 -14.44 16.85
CA LEU A 91 1.01 -14.08 18.20
C LEU A 91 1.35 -12.60 18.34
N GLN A 92 1.66 -11.90 17.25
CA GLN A 92 1.83 -10.44 17.26
C GLN A 92 0.47 -9.74 17.25
N ASP A 93 -0.50 -10.25 16.49
CA ASP A 93 -1.84 -9.67 16.37
C ASP A 93 -2.60 -9.64 17.70
N VAL A 94 -2.37 -10.63 18.57
CA VAL A 94 -3.05 -10.72 19.88
C VAL A 94 -2.42 -9.85 20.97
N LYS A 95 -1.36 -9.08 20.67
CA LYS A 95 -0.71 -8.22 21.67
C LYS A 95 -1.52 -6.95 21.96
N ILE A 96 -2.39 -7.01 22.96
CA ILE A 96 -3.29 -5.91 23.36
C ILE A 96 -2.54 -4.68 23.93
N VAL A 97 -1.23 -4.75 24.14
CA VAL A 97 -0.44 -3.63 24.68
C VAL A 97 -0.30 -2.51 23.65
N ARG A 98 -0.54 -1.27 24.06
CA ARG A 98 -0.28 -0.06 23.27
C ARG A 98 1.08 0.53 23.61
N GLN A 99 1.80 1.03 22.61
CA GLN A 99 3.10 1.68 22.78
C GLN A 99 3.09 3.06 22.14
N SER A 100 3.77 4.01 22.77
CA SER A 100 3.99 5.34 22.20
C SER A 100 4.84 5.23 20.93
N ILE A 101 4.52 6.05 19.93
CA ILE A 101 5.30 6.14 18.71
C ILE A 101 6.22 7.34 18.82
N ASP A 102 7.46 7.13 19.25
CA ASP A 102 8.42 8.19 19.59
C ASP A 102 8.58 9.23 18.47
N HIS A 103 8.69 8.77 17.22
CA HIS A 103 8.87 9.64 16.07
C HIS A 103 7.65 10.51 15.71
N LEU A 104 6.46 10.17 16.21
CA LEU A 104 5.25 10.96 16.01
C LEU A 104 4.92 11.88 17.18
N GLN A 105 5.53 11.72 18.36
CA GLN A 105 5.17 12.51 19.55
C GLN A 105 5.36 14.00 19.35
N LYS A 106 6.35 14.41 18.55
CA LYS A 106 6.62 15.83 18.27
C LYS A 106 5.50 16.51 17.49
N MET A 107 4.87 15.80 16.55
CA MET A 107 3.80 16.34 15.70
C MET A 107 2.40 16.00 16.23
N PHE A 108 2.26 14.86 16.91
CA PHE A 108 1.01 14.32 17.41
C PHE A 108 1.21 13.75 18.84
N PRO A 109 1.26 14.62 19.86
CA PRO A 109 1.47 14.20 21.24
C PRO A 109 0.42 13.21 21.73
N GLY A 110 0.86 12.15 22.39
CA GLY A 110 -0.02 11.10 22.93
C GLY A 110 -0.40 10.02 21.92
N THR A 111 0.16 10.04 20.71
CA THR A 111 -0.09 8.99 19.70
C THR A 111 0.44 7.64 20.19
N GLN A 112 -0.41 6.62 20.14
CA GLN A 112 -0.07 5.25 20.50
C GLN A 112 -0.43 4.29 19.36
N ALA A 113 0.38 3.24 19.16
CA ALA A 113 0.10 2.14 18.25
C ALA A 113 -0.02 0.79 18.98
N HIS A 114 -0.60 -0.17 18.28
CA HIS A 114 -0.60 -1.57 18.69
C HIS A 114 0.85 -2.08 18.75
N SER A 115 1.26 -2.62 19.88
CA SER A 115 2.65 -3.05 20.10
C SER A 115 3.09 -4.19 19.19
N GLY A 116 2.16 -5.06 18.77
CA GLY A 116 2.45 -6.14 17.83
C GLY A 116 2.69 -5.68 16.39
N MET A 117 2.18 -4.51 16.02
CA MET A 117 2.28 -3.94 14.67
C MET A 117 3.29 -2.80 14.60
N SER A 118 3.83 -2.39 15.74
CA SER A 118 4.95 -1.46 15.77
C SER A 118 6.19 -2.27 15.46
N PRO A 119 6.86 -2.04 14.30
CA PRO A 119 8.19 -2.57 14.13
C PRO A 119 8.96 -2.14 15.38
N LYS A 120 9.67 -3.06 16.02
CA LYS A 120 10.80 -2.64 16.84
C LYS A 120 11.75 -1.95 15.87
N LEU A 121 11.53 -0.67 15.59
CA LEU A 121 12.51 0.28 15.04
C LEU A 121 13.60 0.47 16.09
N ALA A 122 14.17 -0.64 16.54
CA ALA A 122 15.20 -0.71 17.53
C ALA A 122 16.51 -0.57 16.77
N SER A 123 17.00 0.67 16.82
CA SER A 123 18.36 1.10 16.51
C SER A 123 18.72 1.22 15.03
N PRO A 124 19.04 2.44 14.54
CA PRO A 124 19.93 2.54 13.40
C PRO A 124 21.28 1.96 13.86
N ARG A 125 21.65 0.80 13.34
CA ARG A 125 23.06 0.43 13.21
C ARG A 125 23.39 0.53 11.74
N PHE A 126 23.72 1.75 11.32
CA PHE A 126 24.77 1.92 10.33
C PHE A 126 26.09 1.65 11.03
#